data_AF-A0A970LF80-F1
#
_entry.id   AF-A0A970LF80-F1
#
_cell.length_a   1.000
_cell.length_b   1.000
_cell.length_c   1.000
_cell.angle_alpha   90.00
_cell.angle_beta   90.00
_cell.angle_gamma   90.00
#
_symmetry.space_group_name_H-M   'P 1'
#
loop_
_entity.id
_entity.type
_entity.pdbx_description
1 polymer ?
#
loop_
_entity_poly.entity_id
_entity_poly.type
_entity_poly.pdbx_seq_one_letter_code
_entity_poly.pdbx_strand_id
1 'polypeptide(L)' 'FLHCLPAYRGYEVSADVIDGPQSAVYDQAENRLHAQKAVLASLLA' A
#
# COMPACT_ATOMS: atom_id res chain seq x y z
N PHE A 1 -9.26 -3.12 2.66
CA PHE A 1 -8.34 -4.04 1.96
C PHE A 1 -6.97 -3.40 1.85
N LEU A 2 -5.91 -4.18 2.06
CA LEU A 2 -4.50 -3.78 1.95
C LEU A 2 -3.76 -4.82 1.12
N HIS A 3 -2.83 -4.39 0.28
CA HIS A 3 -1.98 -5.24 -0.56
C HIS A 3 -0.68 -4.52 -0.90
N CYS A 4 0.45 -5.22 -0.88
CA CYS A 4 1.76 -4.58 -1.07
C CYS A 4 2.04 -4.13 -2.52
N LEU A 5 1.26 -4.62 -3.49
CA LEU A 5 1.42 -4.43 -4.94
C LEU A 5 2.73 -5.03 -5.52
N PRO A 6 2.77 -5.35 -6.83
CA PRO A 6 1.65 -5.35 -7.77
C PRO A 6 0.62 -6.43 -7.43
N ALA A 7 -0.66 -6.18 -7.77
CA ALA A 7 -1.74 -7.12 -7.50
C ALA A 7 -2.25 -7.80 -8.78
N TYR A 8 -2.51 -9.11 -8.74
CA TYR A 8 -3.13 -9.88 -9.82
C TYR A 8 -4.66 -9.96 -9.65
N ARG A 9 -5.35 -8.98 -10.25
CA ARG A 9 -6.81 -8.85 -10.19
C ARG A 9 -7.51 -10.08 -10.80
N GLY A 10 -8.52 -10.58 -10.10
CA GLY A 10 -9.28 -11.78 -10.49
C GLY A 10 -8.64 -13.10 -10.04
N TYR A 11 -7.42 -13.08 -9.49
CA TYR A 11 -6.77 -14.26 -8.93
C TYR A 11 -6.63 -14.16 -7.41
N GLU A 12 -5.88 -13.17 -6.91
CA GLU A 12 -5.66 -12.99 -5.47
C GLU A 12 -6.61 -11.98 -4.83
N VAL A 13 -7.22 -11.12 -5.63
CA VAL A 13 -8.23 -10.15 -5.19
C VAL A 13 -9.19 -9.83 -6.33
N SER A 14 -10.49 -9.72 -6.04
CA SER A 14 -11.48 -9.28 -7.03
C SER A 14 -11.35 -7.78 -7.31
N ALA A 15 -11.80 -7.34 -8.48
CA ALA A 15 -11.81 -5.91 -8.84
C ALA A 15 -12.63 -5.07 -7.84
N ASP A 16 -13.81 -5.56 -7.44
CA ASP A 16 -14.71 -4.86 -6.52
C ASP A 16 -14.11 -4.64 -5.13
N VAL A 17 -13.21 -5.52 -4.69
CA VAL A 17 -12.54 -5.39 -3.38
C VAL A 17 -11.37 -4.42 -3.45
N ILE A 18 -10.53 -4.50 -4.50
CA ILE A 18 -9.34 -3.63 -4.62
C ILE A 18 -9.71 -2.19 -4.99
N ASP A 19 -10.79 -1.98 -5.74
CA ASP A 19 -11.29 -0.65 -6.14
C ASP A 19 -12.43 -0.15 -5.23
N GLY A 20 -12.88 -0.97 -4.27
CA GLY A 20 -13.98 -0.65 -3.37
C GLY A 20 -13.64 0.41 -2.30
N PRO A 21 -14.64 1.02 -1.65
CA PRO A 21 -14.46 2.15 -0.72
C PRO A 21 -13.70 1.80 0.56
N GLN A 22 -13.55 0.52 0.87
CA GLN A 22 -12.77 0.04 2.02
C GLN A 22 -11.33 -0.32 1.63
N SER A 23 -10.93 -0.16 0.37
CA SER A 23 -9.57 -0.39 -0.09
C SER A 23 -8.69 0.81 0.26
N ALA A 24 -7.56 0.53 0.91
CA ALA A 24 -6.53 1.51 1.24
C ALA A 24 -5.20 1.15 0.53
N VAL A 25 -5.28 0.45 -0.60
CA VAL A 25 -4.11 -0.07 -1.33
C VAL A 25 -3.19 1.06 -1.83
N TYR A 26 -3.77 2.19 -2.24
CA TYR A 26 -3.02 3.35 -2.71
C TYR A 26 -2.42 4.15 -1.55
N ASP A 27 -3.17 4.37 -0.47
CA ASP A 27 -2.65 4.99 0.76
C ASP A 27 -1.49 4.18 1.35
N GLN A 28 -1.59 2.85 1.35
CA GLN A 28 -0.50 1.97 1.77
C GLN A 28 0.75 2.14 0.90
N ALA A 29 0.59 2.25 -0.42
CA ALA A 29 1.69 2.45 -1.35
C ALA A 29 2.36 3.82 -1.14
N GLU A 30 1.58 4.89 -0.98
CA GLU A 30 2.09 6.23 -0.65
C GLU A 30 2.85 6.24 0.68
N ASN A 31 2.30 5.57 1.71
CA ASN A 31 2.90 5.47 3.04
C ASN A 31 4.27 4.77 3.05
N ARG A 32 4.65 4.05 2.00
CA ARG A 32 6.03 3.54 1.83
C ARG A 32 7.05 4.69 1.85
N LEU A 33 6.77 5.80 1.17
CA LEU A 33 7.66 6.97 1.15
C LEU A 33 7.78 7.58 2.54
N HIS A 34 6.66 7.81 3.22
CA HIS A 34 6.64 8.43 4.53
C HIS A 34 7.35 7.56 5.58
N ALA A 35 7.07 6.26 5.60
CA ALA A 35 7.72 5.32 6.50
C ALA A 35 9.24 5.25 6.26
N GLN A 36 9.67 5.18 5.00
CA GLN A 36 11.09 5.12 4.67
C GLN A 36 11.82 6.42 5.01
N LYS A 37 11.20 7.59 4.77
CA LYS A 37 11.74 8.88 5.23
C LYS A 37 11.95 8.91 6.74
N ALA A 38 10.98 8.42 7.51
CA ALA A 38 11.09 8.36 8.97
C ALA A 38 12.21 7.42 9.42
N VAL A 39 12.37 6.25 8.79
CA VAL A 39 13.48 5.34 9.07
C VAL A 39 14.82 6.00 8.79
N LEU A 40 14.98 6.65 7.62
CA LEU A 40 16.22 7.36 7.29
C LEU A 40 16.52 8.48 8.29
N ALA A 41 15.51 9.28 8.66
CA ALA A 41 15.67 10.32 9.66
C ALA A 41 16.06 9.76 11.04
N SER A 42 15.55 8.60 11.43
CA SER A 42 15.88 7.96 12.70
C SER A 42 17.30 7.36 12.73
N LEU A 43 17.85 6.97 11.59
CA LEU A 43 19.14 6.28 11.51
C LEU A 43 20.31 7.20 11.18
N LEU A 44 20.05 8.35 10.54
CA LEU A 44 21.07 9.30 10.06
C LEU A 44 21.12 10.61 10.86
N ALA A 45 20.22 10.80 11.84
CA ALA A 45 20.26 11.92 12.79
C ALA A 45 21.15 11.59 14.00
#